data_AF-F4R7R2-F1
#
_entry.id   AF-F4R7R2-F1
#
_cell.length_a   1.000
_cell.length_b   1.000
_cell.length_c   1.000
_cell.angle_alpha   90.00
_cell.angle_beta   90.00
_cell.angle_gamma   90.00
#
_symmetry.space_group_name_H-M   'P 1'
#
loop_
_entity.id
_entity.type
_entity.pdbx_description
1 polymer ?
#
loop_
_entity_poly.entity_id
_entity_poly.type
_entity_poly.pdbx_seq_one_letter_code
_entity_poly.pdbx_strand_id
1 'polypeptide(L)'
;MQKIFDLATKLVGDTLDLSLVYLIAVKPAPKASSESDQSVILSGYNLPSPLPVFDSKLHLRALHAAEGGLLYQNPSTAESAEAGLNSVALESNPYASAMIIRVGEEPSENSGGFLLAGFTSDAKRVIGGEDVSYMKQFSSELARYTAKLKLQ
;
A
#
# COMPACT_ATOMS: atom_id res chain seq x y z
N MET A 1 16.51 11.74 -4.13
CA MET A 1 15.68 10.51 -4.21
C MET A 1 14.20 10.83 -4.10
N GLN A 2 13.78 11.73 -3.20
CA GLN A 2 12.39 12.18 -3.08
C GLN A 2 11.68 12.49 -4.41
N LYS A 3 12.25 13.35 -5.26
CA LYS A 3 11.69 13.69 -6.59
C LYS A 3 11.42 12.48 -7.48
N ILE A 4 12.21 11.42 -7.36
CA ILE A 4 12.04 10.18 -8.14
C ILE A 4 10.81 9.44 -7.61
N PHE A 5 10.65 9.34 -6.29
CA PHE A 5 9.49 8.72 -5.66
C PHE A 5 8.20 9.51 -5.91
N ASP A 6 8.27 10.84 -5.89
CA ASP A 6 7.11 11.69 -6.19
C ASP A 6 6.67 11.57 -7.64
N LEU A 7 7.64 11.55 -8.57
CA LEU A 7 7.34 11.29 -9.97
C LEU A 7 6.77 9.88 -10.17
N ALA A 8 7.35 8.90 -9.50
CA ALA A 8 6.93 7.50 -9.55
C ALA A 8 5.48 7.31 -9.10
N THR A 9 5.14 7.77 -7.90
CA THR A 9 3.80 7.65 -7.34
C THR A 9 2.77 8.42 -8.18
N LYS A 10 3.16 9.59 -8.72
CA LYS A 10 2.33 10.33 -9.67
C LYS A 10 2.09 9.58 -10.97
N LEU A 11 3.13 9.03 -11.61
CA LEU A 11 2.99 8.29 -12.87
C LEU A 11 2.08 7.07 -12.71
N VAL A 12 2.24 6.33 -11.60
CA VAL A 12 1.36 5.19 -11.30
C VAL A 12 -0.08 5.65 -11.10
N GLY A 13 -0.28 6.73 -10.33
CA GLY A 13 -1.60 7.32 -10.08
C GLY A 13 -2.30 7.75 -11.37
N ASP A 14 -1.61 8.52 -12.20
CA ASP A 14 -2.14 9.04 -13.46
C ASP A 14 -2.34 7.92 -14.51
N THR A 15 -1.45 6.92 -14.57
CA THR A 15 -1.53 5.84 -15.59
C THR A 15 -2.63 4.83 -15.30
N LEU A 16 -2.82 4.48 -14.03
CA LEU A 16 -3.81 3.50 -13.61
C LEU A 16 -5.14 4.14 -13.15
N ASP A 17 -5.26 5.46 -13.25
CA ASP A 17 -6.43 6.23 -12.76
C ASP A 17 -6.78 5.88 -11.31
N LEU A 18 -5.78 6.00 -10.42
CA LEU A 18 -5.90 5.68 -9.00
C LEU A 18 -6.14 6.96 -8.19
N SER A 19 -7.00 6.84 -7.19
CA SER A 19 -7.38 7.96 -6.33
C SER A 19 -6.29 8.31 -5.32
N LEU A 20 -5.47 7.35 -4.92
CA LEU A 20 -4.35 7.52 -4.00
C LEU A 20 -3.26 6.51 -4.36
N VAL A 21 -2.00 6.96 -4.39
CA VAL A 21 -0.84 6.06 -4.48
C VAL A 21 0.18 6.48 -3.43
N TYR A 22 0.82 5.55 -2.75
CA TYR A 22 1.93 5.88 -1.87
C TYR A 22 3.01 4.80 -1.87
N LEU A 23 4.23 5.27 -1.64
CA LEU A 23 5.40 4.46 -1.34
C LEU A 23 5.65 4.56 0.16
N ILE A 24 5.68 3.42 0.85
CA ILE A 24 5.84 3.35 2.30
C ILE A 24 6.98 2.41 2.67
N ALA A 25 7.74 2.79 3.69
CA ALA A 25 8.70 1.93 4.38
C ALA A 25 8.04 1.36 5.63
N VAL A 26 8.16 0.06 5.86
CA VAL A 26 7.63 -0.59 7.06
C VAL A 26 8.68 -1.43 7.75
N LYS A 27 8.63 -1.47 9.08
CA LYS A 27 9.56 -2.21 9.92
C LYS A 27 8.80 -2.92 11.04
N PRO A 28 8.98 -4.23 11.22
CA PRO A 28 8.41 -4.93 12.36
C PRO A 28 9.10 -4.49 13.65
N ALA A 29 8.35 -4.44 14.75
CA ALA A 29 8.91 -4.19 16.06
C ALA A 29 9.89 -5.32 16.46
N PRO A 30 11.00 -5.01 17.16
CA PRO A 30 11.85 -6.04 17.74
C PRO A 30 11.05 -6.93 18.70
N LYS A 31 11.14 -8.26 18.56
CA LYS A 31 10.39 -9.22 19.41
C LYS A 31 10.65 -9.08 20.92
N ALA A 32 11.72 -8.38 21.31
CA ALA A 32 12.14 -8.18 22.69
C ALA A 32 11.81 -6.77 23.26
N SER A 33 11.22 -5.87 22.46
CA SER A 33 10.85 -4.52 22.90
C SER A 33 9.33 -4.34 22.96
N SER A 34 8.88 -3.40 23.80
CA SER A 34 7.47 -2.98 23.86
C SER A 34 7.09 -2.01 22.73
N GLU A 35 7.91 -1.92 21.68
CA GLU A 35 7.71 -0.99 20.58
C GLU A 35 6.62 -1.50 19.61
N SER A 36 5.95 -0.58 18.93
CA SER A 36 4.98 -0.90 17.89
C SER A 36 5.64 -0.94 16.51
N ASP A 37 5.06 -1.73 15.60
CA ASP A 37 5.45 -1.76 14.19
C ASP A 37 5.46 -0.35 13.58
N GLN A 38 6.52 -0.02 12.85
CA GLN A 38 6.73 1.33 12.31
C GLN A 38 6.41 1.38 10.83
N SER A 39 5.79 2.48 10.41
CA SER A 39 5.52 2.77 9.00
C SER A 39 5.82 4.23 8.69
N VAL A 40 6.57 4.50 7.62
CA VAL A 40 6.95 5.85 7.20
C VAL A 40 6.65 6.03 5.72
N ILE A 41 5.79 6.99 5.40
CA ILE A 41 5.51 7.35 4.00
C ILE A 41 6.76 8.03 3.42
N LEU A 42 7.25 7.48 2.31
CA LEU A 42 8.35 8.06 1.56
C LEU A 42 7.85 9.02 0.50
N SER A 43 6.70 8.76 -0.11
CA SER A 43 6.09 9.61 -1.13
C SER A 43 4.64 9.20 -1.35
N GLY A 44 3.83 10.11 -1.91
CA GLY A 44 2.51 9.75 -2.38
C GLY A 44 1.90 10.76 -3.34
N TYR A 45 0.89 10.27 -4.04
CA TYR A 45 0.03 10.95 -4.99
C TYR A 45 -1.37 11.03 -4.39
N ASN A 46 -1.94 12.24 -4.32
CA ASN A 46 -3.25 12.51 -3.71
C ASN A 46 -3.36 12.07 -2.24
N LEU A 47 -2.28 12.23 -1.46
CA LEU A 47 -2.34 12.01 -0.01
C LEU A 47 -3.30 13.01 0.65
N PRO A 48 -4.28 12.55 1.47
CA PRO A 48 -5.18 13.46 2.14
C PRO A 48 -4.46 14.21 3.27
N SER A 49 -4.99 15.38 3.62
CA SER A 49 -4.51 16.21 4.73
C SER A 49 -5.63 16.41 5.75
N PRO A 50 -5.49 15.93 7.00
CA PRO A 50 -4.30 15.27 7.56
C PRO A 50 -4.07 13.85 7.02
N LEU A 51 -2.84 13.35 7.15
CA LEU A 51 -2.49 11.98 6.73
C LEU A 51 -3.33 10.95 7.51
N PRO A 52 -3.78 9.87 6.84
CA PRO A 52 -4.54 8.83 7.50
C PRO A 52 -3.60 7.98 8.37
N VAL A 53 -4.17 7.24 9.31
CA VAL A 53 -3.43 6.25 10.08
C VAL A 53 -3.19 5.03 9.18
N PHE A 54 -1.92 4.69 8.95
CA PHE A 54 -1.54 3.51 8.18
C PHE A 54 -1.38 2.31 9.11
N ASP A 55 -2.06 1.21 8.80
CA ASP A 55 -1.94 -0.04 9.58
C ASP A 55 -0.64 -0.75 9.23
N SER A 56 0.39 -0.61 10.06
CA SER A 56 1.68 -1.28 9.89
C SER A 56 1.55 -2.81 9.77
N LYS A 57 0.58 -3.44 10.44
CA LYS A 57 0.39 -4.90 10.39
C LYS A 57 -0.13 -5.34 9.03
N LEU A 58 -1.07 -4.60 8.45
CA LEU A 58 -1.55 -4.86 7.10
C LEU A 58 -0.41 -4.79 6.09
N HIS A 59 0.44 -3.78 6.21
CA HIS A 59 1.59 -3.60 5.34
C HIS A 59 2.63 -4.73 5.52
N LEU A 60 2.96 -5.11 6.76
CA LEU A 60 3.85 -6.25 7.02
C LEU A 60 3.27 -7.55 6.45
N ARG A 61 1.97 -7.77 6.56
CA ARG A 61 1.31 -8.92 5.92
C ARG A 61 1.45 -8.89 4.40
N ALA A 62 1.29 -7.72 3.78
CA ALA A 62 1.48 -7.56 2.34
C ALA A 62 2.94 -7.79 1.92
N LEU A 63 3.88 -7.36 2.75
CA LEU A 63 5.31 -7.50 2.52
C LEU A 63 5.76 -8.97 2.47
N HIS A 64 5.18 -9.80 3.34
CA HIS A 64 5.46 -11.23 3.46
C HIS A 64 4.46 -12.12 2.68
N ALA A 65 3.59 -11.55 1.86
CA ALA A 65 2.70 -12.33 1.02
C ALA A 65 3.51 -13.07 -0.05
N ALA A 66 3.25 -14.38 -0.22
CA ALA A 66 3.95 -15.24 -1.19
C ALA A 66 3.89 -14.69 -2.63
N GLU A 67 2.78 -14.05 -3.00
CA GLU A 67 2.55 -13.46 -4.33
C GLU A 67 3.26 -12.10 -4.54
N GLY A 68 3.99 -11.63 -3.52
CA GLY A 68 4.68 -10.33 -3.51
C GLY A 68 3.75 -9.14 -3.29
N GLY A 69 2.55 -9.35 -2.76
CA GLY A 69 1.58 -8.31 -2.47
C GLY A 69 0.20 -8.84 -2.14
N LEU A 70 -0.74 -7.91 -1.89
CA LEU A 70 -2.14 -8.19 -1.60
C LEU A 70 -3.05 -7.31 -2.44
N LEU A 71 -4.21 -7.86 -2.79
CA LEU A 71 -5.36 -7.11 -3.27
C LEU A 71 -6.40 -7.05 -2.17
N TYR A 72 -7.04 -5.89 -2.06
CA TYR A 72 -8.08 -5.64 -1.08
C TYR A 72 -9.27 -4.98 -1.76
N GLN A 73 -10.46 -5.41 -1.37
CA GLN A 73 -11.72 -4.84 -1.82
C GLN A 73 -12.59 -4.65 -0.58
N ASN A 74 -13.03 -3.41 -0.36
CA ASN A 74 -13.99 -3.12 0.67
C ASN A 74 -15.37 -3.65 0.23
N PRO A 75 -16.15 -4.23 1.15
CA PRO A 75 -17.53 -4.55 0.87
C PRO A 75 -18.30 -3.27 0.59
N SER A 76 -19.25 -3.33 -0.34
CA SER A 76 -20.19 -2.24 -0.56
C SER A 76 -21.09 -2.03 0.66
N THR A 77 -21.76 -0.87 0.74
CA THR A 77 -22.74 -0.59 1.80
C THR A 77 -23.87 -1.61 1.81
N ALA A 78 -24.28 -2.10 0.63
CA ALA A 78 -25.32 -3.12 0.51
C ALA A 78 -24.86 -4.48 1.07
N GLU A 79 -23.67 -4.94 0.69
CA GLU A 79 -23.09 -6.20 1.21
C GLU A 79 -22.84 -6.12 2.72
N SER A 80 -22.42 -4.96 3.21
CA SER A 80 -22.20 -4.74 4.65
C SER A 80 -23.51 -4.77 5.43
N ALA A 81 -24.58 -4.17 4.90
CA ALA A 81 -25.90 -4.19 5.50
C ALA A 81 -26.50 -5.61 5.53
N GLU A 82 -26.34 -6.38 4.45
CA GLU A 82 -26.78 -7.78 4.39
C GLU A 82 -26.02 -8.66 5.39
N ALA A 83 -24.72 -8.42 5.56
CA ALA A 83 -23.89 -9.13 6.53
C ALA A 83 -24.11 -8.70 7.99
N GLY A 84 -24.98 -7.72 8.26
CA GLY A 84 -25.20 -7.18 9.60
C GLY A 84 -23.97 -6.48 10.20
N LEU A 85 -23.04 -6.03 9.35
CA LEU A 85 -21.85 -5.29 9.77
C LEU A 85 -22.20 -3.81 9.92
N ASN A 86 -21.89 -3.22 11.09
CA ASN A 86 -22.11 -1.79 11.34
C ASN A 86 -21.26 -0.96 10.37
N SER A 87 -21.90 -0.13 9.56
CA SER A 87 -21.34 0.71 8.48
C SER A 87 -20.38 1.82 8.96
N VAL A 88 -20.14 1.95 10.27
CA VAL A 88 -19.31 3.02 10.87
C VAL A 88 -17.86 3.00 10.36
N ALA A 89 -17.33 1.83 9.98
CA ALA A 89 -15.98 1.76 9.38
C ALA A 89 -15.93 2.25 7.91
N LEU A 90 -17.05 2.16 7.18
CA LEU A 90 -17.16 2.54 5.76
C LEU A 90 -17.32 4.05 5.57
N GLU A 91 -17.95 4.76 6.52
CA GLU A 91 -18.14 6.22 6.42
C GLU A 91 -16.81 7.01 6.44
N SER A 92 -15.74 6.39 6.95
CA SER A 92 -14.41 7.02 7.03
C SER A 92 -13.44 6.62 5.91
N ASN A 93 -13.72 5.55 5.15
CA ASN A 93 -12.82 5.04 4.12
C ASN A 93 -13.39 5.31 2.72
N PRO A 94 -12.88 6.31 2.00
CA PRO A 94 -13.39 6.67 0.68
C PRO A 94 -12.97 5.68 -0.42
N TYR A 95 -12.13 4.70 -0.12
CA TYR A 95 -11.57 3.78 -1.12
C TYR A 95 -12.37 2.49 -1.22
N ALA A 96 -12.75 2.09 -2.43
CA ALA A 96 -13.46 0.87 -2.70
C ALA A 96 -12.51 -0.35 -2.82
N SER A 97 -11.35 -0.16 -3.44
CA SER A 97 -10.36 -1.24 -3.63
C SER A 97 -8.93 -0.73 -3.53
N ALA A 98 -8.01 -1.65 -3.27
CA ALA A 98 -6.59 -1.36 -3.17
C ALA A 98 -5.73 -2.52 -3.68
N MET A 99 -4.53 -2.16 -4.12
CA MET A 99 -3.43 -3.08 -4.40
C MET A 99 -2.21 -2.63 -3.60
N ILE A 100 -1.55 -3.57 -2.95
CA ILE A 100 -0.37 -3.32 -2.12
C ILE A 100 0.71 -4.28 -2.58
N ILE A 101 1.74 -3.78 -3.24
CA ILE A 101 2.77 -4.58 -3.89
C ILE A 101 4.13 -4.31 -3.22
N ARG A 102 4.86 -5.38 -2.93
CA ARG A 102 6.24 -5.32 -2.44
C ARG A 102 7.17 -4.69 -3.47
N VAL A 103 8.06 -3.83 -2.98
CA VAL A 103 9.14 -3.21 -3.75
C VAL A 103 10.45 -3.92 -3.40
N GLY A 104 11.01 -4.63 -4.39
CA GLY A 104 12.24 -5.40 -4.24
C GLY A 104 12.02 -6.88 -3.88
N GLU A 105 13.09 -7.50 -3.40
CA GLU A 105 13.12 -8.93 -3.07
C GLU A 105 12.35 -9.25 -1.78
N GLU A 106 12.09 -10.54 -1.58
CA GLU A 106 11.44 -11.02 -0.37
C GLU A 106 12.29 -10.74 0.88
N PRO A 107 11.75 -9.99 1.85
CA PRO A 107 12.47 -9.74 3.08
C PRO A 107 12.45 -10.98 3.98
N SER A 108 13.52 -11.14 4.75
CA SER A 108 13.57 -12.10 5.86
C SER A 108 12.46 -11.84 6.88
N GLU A 109 12.02 -12.88 7.61
CA GLU A 109 10.85 -12.85 8.52
C GLU A 109 10.87 -11.75 9.62
N ASN A 110 12.01 -11.11 9.88
CA ASN A 110 12.13 -10.01 10.84
C ASN A 110 12.71 -8.72 10.23
N SER A 111 12.83 -8.64 8.90
CA SER A 111 13.30 -7.42 8.23
C SER A 111 12.14 -6.59 7.71
N GLY A 112 12.26 -5.26 7.89
CA GLY A 112 11.40 -4.31 7.21
C GLY A 112 11.60 -4.32 5.70
N GLY A 113 10.76 -3.56 5.01
CA GLY A 113 10.81 -3.44 3.57
C GLY A 113 10.01 -2.25 3.06
N PHE A 114 9.79 -2.23 1.75
CA PHE A 114 9.12 -1.15 1.06
C PHE A 114 7.91 -1.69 0.29
N LEU A 115 6.83 -0.92 0.29
CA LEU A 115 5.58 -1.27 -0.39
C LEU A 115 5.12 -0.09 -1.23
N LEU A 116 4.64 -0.40 -2.43
CA LEU A 116 3.91 0.51 -3.29
C LEU A 116 2.43 0.14 -3.21
N ALA A 117 1.61 1.08 -2.75
CA ALA A 117 0.18 0.85 -2.60
C ALA A 117 -0.61 1.83 -3.47
N GLY A 118 -1.66 1.33 -4.11
CA GLY A 118 -2.56 2.08 -4.97
C GLY A 118 -4.01 1.79 -4.60
N PHE A 119 -4.81 2.84 -4.48
CA PHE A 119 -6.20 2.80 -4.04
C PHE A 119 -7.10 3.48 -5.05
N THR A 120 -8.32 2.99 -5.19
CA THR A 120 -9.37 3.62 -5.99
C THR A 120 -10.62 3.83 -5.15
N SER A 121 -11.23 5.01 -5.27
CA SER A 121 -12.55 5.31 -4.70
C SER A 121 -13.70 4.93 -5.64
N ASP A 122 -13.41 4.58 -6.89
CA ASP A 122 -14.43 4.12 -7.83
C ASP A 122 -14.78 2.65 -7.55
N ALA A 123 -15.96 2.42 -7.00
CA ALA A 123 -16.48 1.08 -6.72
C ALA A 123 -16.73 0.23 -7.98
N LYS A 124 -16.76 0.85 -9.17
CA LYS A 124 -16.92 0.14 -10.45
C LYS A 124 -15.58 -0.27 -11.06
N ARG A 125 -14.47 0.31 -10.60
CA ARG A 125 -13.14 -0.01 -11.10
C ARG A 125 -12.68 -1.33 -10.52
N VAL A 126 -12.51 -2.33 -11.39
CA VAL A 126 -11.95 -3.64 -11.01
C VAL A 126 -10.44 -3.61 -11.21
N ILE A 127 -9.67 -3.98 -10.18
CA ILE A 127 -8.22 -4.13 -10.30
C ILE A 127 -7.92 -5.44 -11.04
N GLY A 128 -7.41 -5.30 -12.27
CA GLY A 128 -7.14 -6.43 -13.17
C GLY A 128 -5.71 -6.96 -13.09
N GLY A 129 -5.44 -8.06 -13.81
CA GLY A 129 -4.09 -8.61 -13.93
C GLY A 129 -3.10 -7.66 -14.61
N GLU A 130 -3.58 -6.79 -15.51
CA GLU A 130 -2.77 -5.76 -16.17
C GLU A 130 -2.34 -4.67 -15.19
N ASP A 131 -3.24 -4.19 -14.33
CA ASP A 131 -2.92 -3.23 -13.26
C ASP A 131 -1.83 -3.78 -12.35
N VAL A 132 -1.99 -5.04 -11.91
CA VAL A 132 -1.03 -5.73 -11.05
C VAL A 132 0.31 -5.91 -11.75
N SER A 133 0.29 -6.28 -13.04
CA SER A 133 1.51 -6.45 -13.85
C SER A 133 2.26 -5.12 -13.99
N TYR A 134 1.55 -4.03 -14.29
CA TYR A 134 2.12 -2.69 -14.37
C TYR A 134 2.74 -2.29 -13.02
N MET A 135 2.00 -2.48 -11.92
CA MET A 135 2.49 -2.07 -10.61
C MET A 135 3.68 -2.91 -10.13
N LYS A 136 3.75 -4.21 -10.48
CA LYS A 136 4.91 -5.07 -10.24
C LYS A 136 6.14 -4.67 -11.07
N GLN A 137 5.96 -4.31 -12.34
CA GLN A 137 7.07 -3.79 -13.15
C GLN A 137 7.61 -2.49 -12.54
N PHE A 138 6.70 -1.60 -12.14
CA PHE A 138 7.06 -0.34 -11.53
C PHE A 138 7.75 -0.51 -10.17
N SER A 139 7.30 -1.47 -9.35
CA SER A 139 7.93 -1.80 -8.07
C SER A 139 9.34 -2.37 -8.25
N SER A 140 9.57 -3.16 -9.29
CA SER A 140 10.91 -3.65 -9.66
C SER A 140 11.86 -2.50 -10.00
N GLU A 141 11.41 -1.52 -10.81
CA GLU A 141 12.21 -0.33 -11.15
C GLU A 141 12.48 0.59 -9.96
N LEU A 142 11.59 0.59 -8.95
CA LEU A 142 11.79 1.32 -7.70
C LEU A 142 12.81 0.65 -6.77
N ALA A 143 12.99 -0.66 -6.87
CA ALA A 143 13.86 -1.44 -5.98
C ALA A 143 15.31 -0.91 -5.98
N ARG A 144 15.84 -0.49 -7.13
CA ARG A 144 17.20 0.08 -7.24
C ARG A 144 17.40 1.39 -6.46
N TYR A 145 16.32 2.11 -6.19
CA TYR A 145 16.34 3.36 -5.43
C TYR A 145 16.09 3.09 -3.95
N THR A 146 15.15 2.20 -3.61
CA THR A 146 14.89 1.83 -2.22
C THR A 146 16.03 1.03 -1.60
N ALA A 147 16.77 0.23 -2.37
CA ALA A 147 17.97 -0.46 -1.89
C ALA A 147 19.08 0.47 -1.37
N LYS A 148 19.04 1.76 -1.74
CA LYS A 148 19.97 2.79 -1.23
C LYS A 148 19.51 3.40 0.09
N LEU A 149 18.27 3.14 0.49
CA LEU A 149 17.72 3.55 1.78
C LEU A 149 18.04 2.46 2.81
N LYS A 150 18.73 2.83 3.88
CA LYS A 150 18.89 1.95 5.04
C LYS A 150 17.67 2.12 5.94
N LEU A 151 16.87 1.07 6.07
CA LEU A 151 15.88 0.96 7.15
C LEU A 151 16.68 0.71 8.43
N GLN A 152 16.95 1.78 9.19
CA GLN A 152 17.62 1.69 10.49
C GLN A 152 16.72 1.02 11.51
#